data_AF-A0A9W7B0Z8-F1
#
_entry.id   AF-A0A9W7B0Z8-F1
#
_cell.length_a   1.000
_cell.length_b   1.000
_cell.length_c   1.000
_cell.angle_alpha   90.00
_cell.angle_beta   90.00
_cell.angle_gamma   90.00
#
_symmetry.space_group_name_H-M   'P 1'
#
loop_
_entity.id
_entity.type
_entity.pdbx_description
1 polymer ?
#
loop_
_entity_poly.entity_id
_entity_poly.type
_entity_poly.pdbx_seq_one_letter_code
_entity_poly.pdbx_strand_id
1 'polypeptide(L)'
;MYLRALALFVILAVGTDGWSGSSFRNVNKFERTKRSEAVTPIELAARNTAANVLSVWLAGGVALSSSPAEAIQNVPMELTDADAAAPYALNVNRRTSRRLANQVEKKKSNEKAMEKVYQLGLKDVAGSLFFGGALYFATGSRNSGLIPFLGDFLYEEEEQWLVDRKAGLYSPVPAEFLAAYVCLVAALGVVIERLVLFYGTAGDTNLCLQLSVVALINGGFLELSRIDSGEKGVTRDEAELNTLWESEFEEFAEKKIVRKDSGSCHRNDVVKAYRRFYAKYRTNEVEGGPSDIDIEQLFVQWNKRVGSGVLASQAGFVKGVVLIEEPQL
;
A
#
# COMPACT_ATOMS: atom_id res chain seq x y z
N MET A 1 -32.47 3.86 13.18
CA MET A 1 -30.99 3.85 13.30
C MET A 1 -30.44 2.53 13.84
N TYR A 2 -30.80 2.08 15.05
CA TYR A 2 -30.21 0.84 15.65
C TYR A 2 -30.49 -0.49 14.90
N LEU A 3 -31.61 -0.63 14.18
CA LEU A 3 -31.94 -1.90 13.50
C LEU A 3 -31.10 -2.18 12.24
N ARG A 4 -30.53 -1.16 11.58
CA ARG A 4 -29.68 -1.36 10.38
C ARG A 4 -28.24 -1.67 10.75
N ALA A 5 -27.73 -1.10 11.84
CA ALA A 5 -26.45 -1.47 12.42
C ALA A 5 -26.46 -2.90 13.00
N LEU A 6 -27.61 -3.34 13.54
CA LEU A 6 -27.77 -4.70 14.08
C LEU A 6 -27.68 -5.79 13.00
N ALA A 7 -28.13 -5.52 11.77
CA ALA A 7 -28.08 -6.49 10.68
C ALA A 7 -26.64 -6.80 10.21
N LEU A 8 -25.72 -5.83 10.33
CA LEU A 8 -24.29 -6.04 10.10
C LEU A 8 -23.60 -6.71 11.30
N PHE A 9 -24.10 -6.47 12.52
CA PHE A 9 -23.58 -7.09 13.74
C PHE A 9 -23.94 -8.58 13.89
N VAL A 10 -25.12 -8.98 13.40
CA VAL A 10 -25.60 -10.38 13.48
C VAL A 10 -24.86 -11.33 12.53
N ILE A 11 -24.15 -10.81 11.51
CA ILE A 11 -23.29 -11.63 10.64
C ILE A 11 -21.88 -11.85 11.25
N LEU A 12 -21.50 -11.08 12.28
CA LEU A 12 -20.15 -11.12 12.89
C LEU A 12 -20.12 -11.66 14.33
N ALA A 13 -21.27 -11.94 14.95
CA ALA A 13 -21.33 -12.49 16.29
C ALA A 13 -21.22 -14.04 16.30
N VAL A 14 -20.06 -14.56 15.93
CA VAL A 14 -19.60 -15.89 16.38
C VAL A 14 -18.26 -15.70 17.08
N GLY A 15 -18.36 -15.52 18.40
CA GLY A 15 -17.33 -15.89 19.36
C GLY A 15 -16.17 -14.92 19.57
N THR A 16 -16.26 -14.09 20.60
CA THR A 16 -15.23 -13.95 21.64
C THR A 16 -15.82 -13.20 22.84
N ASP A 17 -16.18 -13.93 23.88
CA ASP A 17 -16.40 -13.35 25.21
C ASP A 17 -15.06 -13.07 25.88
N GLY A 18 -14.90 -11.85 26.42
CA GLY A 18 -13.92 -11.56 27.46
C GLY A 18 -12.69 -10.76 27.05
N TRP A 19 -12.80 -9.43 27.10
CA TRP A 19 -11.64 -8.60 27.47
C TRP A 19 -12.09 -7.35 28.23
N SER A 20 -11.91 -7.35 29.56
CA SER A 20 -12.14 -6.19 30.43
C SER A 20 -10.96 -5.23 30.35
N GLY A 21 -11.26 -3.94 30.19
CA GLY A 21 -10.27 -2.89 29.99
C GLY A 21 -9.39 -2.54 31.18
N SER A 22 -8.31 -1.79 30.90
CA SER A 22 -7.90 -0.63 31.68
C SER A 22 -6.75 0.13 30.98
N SER A 23 -6.83 1.47 31.09
CA SER A 23 -5.73 2.44 31.10
C SER A 23 -5.04 2.81 29.77
N PHE A 24 -5.58 3.84 29.10
CA PHE A 24 -4.77 4.74 28.26
C PHE A 24 -4.27 5.92 29.11
N ARG A 25 -2.95 6.03 29.29
CA ARG A 25 -2.29 7.24 29.79
C ARG A 25 -1.35 7.79 28.72
N ASN A 26 -1.56 9.08 28.45
CA ASN A 26 -0.72 10.05 27.74
C ASN A 26 0.76 9.69 27.55
N VAL A 27 1.22 9.72 26.30
CA VAL A 27 2.60 10.08 25.95
C VAL A 27 2.58 10.95 24.69
N ASN A 28 2.42 12.26 24.88
CA ASN A 28 2.84 13.28 23.91
C ASN A 28 4.18 13.84 24.40
N LYS A 29 5.28 13.36 23.81
CA LYS A 29 6.55 14.10 23.74
C LYS A 29 7.48 13.38 22.76
N PHE A 30 7.57 13.89 21.53
CA PHE A 30 8.67 13.58 20.63
C PHE A 30 9.39 14.88 20.31
N GLU A 31 10.55 15.05 20.94
CA GLU A 31 11.48 16.14 20.68
C GLU A 31 12.05 15.99 19.26
N ARG A 32 11.91 17.05 18.44
CA ARG A 32 12.58 17.17 17.15
C ARG A 32 14.01 17.66 17.37
N THR A 33 14.98 16.76 17.33
CA THR A 33 16.40 17.10 17.20
C THR A 33 16.73 17.46 15.75
N LYS A 34 17.45 18.58 15.58
CA LYS A 34 17.95 19.15 14.32
C LYS A 34 18.62 18.10 13.43
N ARG A 35 18.23 18.00 12.16
CA ARG A 35 18.98 17.31 11.10
C ARG A 35 19.69 18.32 10.23
N SER A 36 21.03 18.31 10.31
CA SER A 36 21.91 18.72 9.22
C SER A 36 21.79 17.73 8.07
N GLU A 37 22.17 18.18 6.87
CA GLU A 37 22.19 17.44 5.60
C GLU A 37 23.04 16.16 5.66
N ALA A 38 22.46 15.11 6.23
CA ALA A 38 22.90 13.74 6.07
C ALA A 38 21.73 12.97 5.48
N VAL A 39 21.98 12.25 4.38
CA VAL A 39 21.07 11.20 3.88
C VAL A 39 20.59 10.43 5.10
N THR A 40 19.29 10.48 5.34
CA THR A 40 18.79 10.11 6.65
C THR A 40 19.11 8.64 6.88
N PRO A 41 19.54 8.21 8.08
CA PRO A 41 19.75 6.80 8.36
C PRO A 41 18.48 5.97 8.11
N ILE A 42 17.31 6.62 8.04
CA ILE A 42 16.02 6.05 7.63
C ILE A 42 15.96 5.81 6.12
N GLU A 43 16.42 6.74 5.27
CA GLU A 43 16.53 6.52 3.81
C GLU A 43 17.59 5.46 3.48
N LEU A 44 18.73 5.48 4.17
CA LEU A 44 19.78 4.47 3.97
C LEU A 44 19.29 3.10 4.48
N ALA A 45 18.57 3.08 5.61
CA ALA A 45 17.93 1.86 6.10
C ALA A 45 16.82 1.39 5.15
N ALA A 46 16.00 2.28 4.59
CA ALA A 46 14.93 1.97 3.63
C ALA A 46 15.49 1.46 2.30
N ARG A 47 16.59 2.02 1.81
CA ARG A 47 17.31 1.52 0.62
C ARG A 47 17.96 0.17 0.91
N ASN A 48 18.54 -0.02 2.09
CA ASN A 48 19.13 -1.30 2.49
C ASN A 48 18.07 -2.37 2.77
N THR A 49 16.90 -2.03 3.34
CA THR A 49 15.79 -2.98 3.46
C THR A 49 15.12 -3.25 2.14
N ALA A 50 14.97 -2.28 1.24
CA ALA A 50 14.47 -2.54 -0.12
C ALA A 50 15.43 -3.47 -0.89
N ALA A 51 16.74 -3.22 -0.82
CA ALA A 51 17.76 -4.09 -1.42
C ALA A 51 17.81 -5.48 -0.77
N ASN A 52 17.63 -5.57 0.55
CA ASN A 52 17.60 -6.85 1.28
C ASN A 52 16.30 -7.63 1.07
N VAL A 53 15.17 -6.95 0.90
CA VAL A 53 13.90 -7.58 0.54
C VAL A 53 13.98 -8.06 -0.92
N LEU A 54 14.50 -7.25 -1.84
CA LEU A 54 14.72 -7.66 -3.23
C LEU A 54 15.70 -8.84 -3.32
N SER A 55 16.74 -8.90 -2.49
CA SER A 55 17.67 -10.02 -2.45
C SER A 55 17.09 -11.27 -1.78
N VAL A 56 16.22 -11.15 -0.78
CA VAL A 56 15.42 -12.27 -0.23
C VAL A 56 14.40 -12.78 -1.25
N TRP A 57 13.85 -11.91 -2.10
CA TRP A 57 12.99 -12.29 -3.22
C TRP A 57 13.75 -12.97 -4.36
N LEU A 58 14.94 -12.49 -4.71
CA LEU A 58 15.81 -13.10 -5.72
C LEU A 58 16.47 -14.40 -5.22
N ALA A 59 16.81 -14.50 -3.93
CA ALA A 59 17.37 -15.72 -3.34
C ALA A 59 16.30 -16.76 -2.99
N GLY A 60 15.09 -16.32 -2.57
CA GLY A 60 13.95 -17.19 -2.28
C GLY A 60 13.20 -17.66 -3.53
N GLY A 61 13.17 -16.85 -4.60
CA GLY A 61 12.57 -17.20 -5.88
C GLY A 61 13.33 -18.26 -6.68
N VAL A 62 14.63 -18.43 -6.43
CA VAL A 62 15.46 -19.44 -7.13
C VAL A 62 15.48 -20.80 -6.40
N ALA A 63 15.06 -20.86 -5.12
CA ALA A 63 14.99 -22.12 -4.38
C ALA A 63 13.69 -22.93 -4.62
N LEU A 64 12.75 -22.42 -5.42
CA LEU A 64 11.48 -23.08 -5.72
C LEU A 64 11.36 -23.61 -7.16
N SER A 65 12.46 -23.70 -7.91
CA SER A 65 12.52 -24.69 -9.01
C SER A 65 12.76 -26.06 -8.39
N SER A 66 11.70 -26.71 -7.91
CA SER A 66 11.72 -28.17 -7.88
C SER A 66 11.88 -28.61 -9.34
N SER A 67 13.12 -28.97 -9.68
CA SER A 67 13.49 -29.51 -10.97
C SER A 67 12.52 -30.65 -11.34
N PRO A 68 11.82 -30.62 -12.48
CA PRO A 68 11.09 -31.78 -12.97
C PRO A 68 12.11 -32.75 -13.61
N ALA A 69 13.13 -33.15 -12.86
CA ALA A 69 14.16 -34.09 -13.32
C ALA A 69 13.80 -35.56 -13.09
N GLU A 70 12.64 -35.86 -12.49
CA GLU A 70 12.22 -37.25 -12.23
C GLU A 70 11.15 -37.81 -13.19
N ALA A 71 10.90 -37.17 -14.34
CA ALA A 71 9.88 -37.66 -15.29
C ALA A 71 10.43 -38.43 -16.50
N ILE A 72 11.75 -38.54 -16.69
CA ILE A 72 12.32 -39.26 -17.84
C ILE A 72 13.53 -40.09 -17.40
N GLN A 73 13.27 -41.13 -16.61
CA GLN A 73 14.21 -42.25 -16.50
C GLN A 73 13.42 -43.56 -16.55
N ASN A 74 13.82 -44.39 -17.52
CA ASN A 74 13.39 -45.76 -17.85
C ASN A 74 12.19 -45.80 -18.81
N VAL A 75 12.27 -46.37 -20.02
CA VAL A 75 12.92 -47.63 -20.39
C VAL A 75 13.21 -47.64 -21.92
N PRO A 76 14.41 -48.03 -22.39
CA PRO A 76 14.58 -48.47 -23.78
C PRO A 76 13.85 -49.82 -23.96
N MET A 77 12.88 -49.82 -24.86
CA MET A 77 12.09 -50.97 -25.27
C MET A 77 12.97 -51.89 -26.12
N GLU A 78 13.60 -52.90 -25.51
CA GLU A 78 14.14 -54.03 -26.25
C GLU A 78 12.97 -54.90 -26.73
N LEU A 79 12.70 -54.85 -28.04
CA LEU A 79 11.95 -55.88 -28.74
C LEU A 79 12.79 -57.16 -28.77
N THR A 80 12.41 -58.14 -27.96
CA THR A 80 12.78 -59.54 -28.18
C THR A 80 11.60 -60.24 -28.81
N ASP A 81 11.70 -60.49 -30.11
CA ASP A 81 10.88 -61.46 -30.82
C ASP A 81 11.24 -62.86 -30.30
N ALA A 82 10.27 -63.49 -29.63
CA ALA A 82 10.31 -64.92 -29.35
C ALA A 82 8.88 -65.46 -29.45
N ASP A 83 8.63 -66.11 -30.58
CA ASP A 83 7.50 -66.99 -30.83
C ASP A 83 7.35 -68.02 -29.70
N ALA A 84 6.23 -67.97 -28.97
CA ALA A 84 5.57 -69.14 -28.38
C ALA A 84 4.28 -68.76 -27.66
N ALA A 85 3.16 -69.31 -28.16
CA ALA A 85 1.90 -69.64 -27.48
C ALA A 85 1.31 -68.71 -26.40
N ALA A 86 0.04 -68.33 -26.62
CA ALA A 86 -0.78 -67.41 -25.83
C ALA A 86 -0.89 -67.71 -24.31
N PRO A 87 -0.82 -66.64 -23.50
CA PRO A 87 -1.89 -66.38 -22.52
C PRO A 87 -2.29 -64.88 -22.57
N TYR A 88 -2.90 -64.45 -23.68
CA TYR A 88 -3.22 -63.03 -23.90
C TYR A 88 -4.43 -62.49 -23.09
N ALA A 89 -5.17 -63.34 -22.38
CA ALA A 89 -6.37 -62.91 -21.64
C ALA A 89 -6.09 -62.38 -20.22
N LEU A 90 -4.95 -62.71 -19.60
CA LEU A 90 -4.70 -62.41 -18.18
C LEU A 90 -3.96 -61.08 -17.94
N ASN A 91 -3.20 -60.58 -18.91
CA ASN A 91 -2.42 -59.34 -18.76
C ASN A 91 -3.20 -58.05 -19.06
N VAL A 92 -4.28 -58.12 -19.85
CA VAL A 92 -5.15 -56.95 -20.10
C VAL A 92 -5.86 -56.53 -18.81
N ASN A 93 -6.27 -57.51 -17.99
CA ASN A 93 -6.88 -57.26 -16.68
C ASN A 93 -5.94 -56.60 -15.66
N ARG A 94 -4.62 -56.78 -15.78
CA ARG A 94 -3.64 -56.16 -14.86
C ARG A 94 -3.39 -54.69 -15.17
N ARG A 95 -3.45 -54.29 -16.45
CA ARG A 95 -3.28 -52.89 -16.85
C ARG A 95 -4.56 -52.08 -16.59
N THR A 96 -5.73 -52.65 -16.85
CA THR A 96 -7.01 -52.01 -16.53
C THR A 96 -7.20 -51.88 -15.02
N SER A 97 -6.86 -52.90 -14.23
CA SER A 97 -6.95 -52.83 -12.77
C SER A 97 -6.02 -51.77 -12.16
N ARG A 98 -4.78 -51.64 -12.68
CA ARG A 98 -3.87 -50.56 -12.24
C ARG A 98 -4.38 -49.16 -12.59
N ARG A 99 -4.96 -48.96 -13.78
CA ARG A 99 -5.58 -47.67 -14.15
C ARG A 99 -6.76 -47.32 -13.27
N LEU A 100 -7.63 -48.30 -12.97
CA LEU A 100 -8.74 -48.15 -12.03
C LEU A 100 -8.26 -47.84 -10.61
N ALA A 101 -7.23 -48.54 -10.13
CA ALA A 101 -6.64 -48.27 -8.82
C ALA A 101 -6.10 -46.83 -8.72
N ASN A 102 -5.33 -46.39 -9.73
CA ASN A 102 -4.80 -45.02 -9.78
C ASN A 102 -5.92 -43.96 -9.88
N GLN A 103 -7.01 -44.26 -10.60
CA GLN A 103 -8.17 -43.36 -10.67
C GLN A 103 -8.91 -43.28 -9.32
N VAL A 104 -9.07 -44.40 -8.61
CA VAL A 104 -9.70 -44.44 -7.29
C VAL A 104 -8.83 -43.72 -6.27
N GLU A 105 -7.51 -43.91 -6.32
CA GLU A 105 -6.57 -43.22 -5.45
C GLU A 105 -6.58 -41.71 -5.69
N LYS A 106 -6.57 -41.28 -6.97
CA LYS A 106 -6.70 -39.87 -7.34
C LYS A 106 -8.05 -39.27 -6.92
N LYS A 107 -9.15 -40.03 -7.00
CA LYS A 107 -10.46 -39.59 -6.48
C LYS A 107 -10.43 -39.44 -4.97
N LYS A 108 -9.88 -40.41 -4.22
CA LYS A 108 -9.75 -40.34 -2.77
C LYS A 108 -8.83 -39.20 -2.31
N SER A 109 -7.74 -38.93 -3.04
CA SER A 109 -6.88 -37.79 -2.73
C SER A 109 -7.60 -36.46 -2.96
N ASN A 110 -8.38 -36.36 -4.05
CA ASN A 110 -9.19 -35.17 -4.32
C ASN A 110 -10.32 -34.98 -3.30
N GLU A 111 -10.98 -36.05 -2.87
CA GLU A 111 -12.00 -36.01 -1.81
C GLU A 111 -11.39 -35.54 -0.47
N LYS A 112 -10.23 -36.08 -0.09
CA LYS A 112 -9.50 -35.62 1.11
C LYS A 112 -9.00 -34.18 0.99
N ALA A 113 -8.60 -33.75 -0.20
CA ALA A 113 -8.21 -32.36 -0.45
C ALA A 113 -9.43 -31.44 -0.31
N MET A 114 -10.58 -31.82 -0.86
CA MET A 114 -11.85 -31.11 -0.70
C MET A 114 -12.28 -31.02 0.76
N GLU A 115 -12.15 -32.09 1.53
CA GLU A 115 -12.49 -32.08 2.96
C GLU A 115 -11.64 -31.08 3.76
N LYS A 116 -10.34 -30.98 3.45
CA LYS A 116 -9.43 -29.99 4.05
C LYS A 116 -9.81 -28.54 3.72
N VAL A 117 -10.39 -28.29 2.55
CA VAL A 117 -10.83 -26.93 2.15
C VAL A 117 -11.94 -26.41 3.07
N TYR A 118 -12.73 -27.28 3.71
CA TYR A 118 -13.82 -26.89 4.62
C TYR A 118 -13.40 -26.77 6.09
N GLN A 119 -12.25 -27.31 6.48
CA GLN A 119 -11.77 -27.22 7.86
C GLN A 119 -10.95 -25.94 8.04
N LEU A 120 -11.46 -25.00 8.83
CA LEU A 120 -10.74 -23.78 9.20
C LEU A 120 -9.62 -24.10 10.19
N GLY A 121 -8.40 -24.26 9.66
CA GLY A 121 -7.19 -24.34 10.48
C GLY A 121 -6.73 -22.96 10.96
N LEU A 122 -5.87 -22.93 12.00
CA LEU A 122 -5.22 -21.68 12.45
C LEU A 122 -4.39 -21.02 11.32
N LYS A 123 -3.77 -21.84 10.46
CA LYS A 123 -3.03 -21.37 9.28
C LYS A 123 -3.93 -20.66 8.28
N ASP A 124 -5.14 -21.16 8.11
CA ASP A 124 -6.12 -20.55 7.22
C ASP A 124 -6.53 -19.18 7.76
N VAL A 125 -6.87 -19.10 9.05
CA VAL A 125 -7.20 -17.82 9.69
C VAL A 125 -6.08 -16.79 9.51
N ALA A 126 -4.81 -17.21 9.67
CA ALA A 126 -3.67 -16.33 9.40
C ALA A 126 -3.60 -15.89 7.93
N GLY A 127 -3.78 -16.83 6.98
CA GLY A 127 -3.80 -16.54 5.54
C GLY A 127 -4.91 -15.57 5.15
N SER A 128 -6.14 -15.82 5.62
CA SER A 128 -7.30 -14.93 5.51
C SER A 128 -6.98 -13.51 5.98
N LEU A 129 -6.41 -13.37 7.19
CA LEU A 129 -6.09 -12.07 7.76
C LEU A 129 -5.00 -11.34 6.95
N PHE A 130 -4.00 -12.05 6.43
CA PHE A 130 -2.96 -11.45 5.60
C PHE A 130 -3.50 -11.01 4.23
N PHE A 131 -4.35 -11.81 3.58
CA PHE A 131 -5.04 -11.37 2.37
C PHE A 131 -5.98 -10.18 2.61
N GLY A 132 -6.71 -10.19 3.73
CA GLY A 132 -7.52 -9.05 4.16
C GLY A 132 -6.66 -7.80 4.37
N GLY A 133 -5.57 -7.90 5.11
CA GLY A 133 -4.63 -6.79 5.30
C GLY A 133 -4.01 -6.30 3.98
N ALA A 134 -3.66 -7.21 3.08
CA ALA A 134 -3.17 -6.87 1.74
C ALA A 134 -4.22 -6.07 0.96
N LEU A 135 -5.48 -6.50 0.98
CA LEU A 135 -6.60 -5.82 0.34
C LEU A 135 -6.87 -4.44 0.99
N TYR A 136 -6.78 -4.35 2.32
CA TYR A 136 -6.91 -3.09 3.05
C TYR A 136 -5.87 -2.07 2.59
N PHE A 137 -4.60 -2.48 2.44
CA PHE A 137 -3.57 -1.58 1.91
C PHE A 137 -3.73 -1.32 0.42
N ALA A 138 -4.04 -2.33 -0.38
CA ALA A 138 -4.24 -2.19 -1.83
C ALA A 138 -5.33 -1.16 -2.15
N THR A 139 -6.40 -1.15 -1.37
CA THR A 139 -7.51 -0.20 -1.52
C THR A 139 -7.20 1.21 -1.03
N GLY A 140 -6.08 1.44 -0.34
CA GLY A 140 -5.68 2.79 0.15
C GLY A 140 -5.87 3.00 1.65
N SER A 141 -6.07 1.91 2.41
CA SER A 141 -6.23 1.90 3.86
C SER A 141 -7.31 2.87 4.36
N ARG A 142 -6.90 4.03 4.88
CA ARG A 142 -7.74 5.11 5.39
C ARG A 142 -8.23 6.05 4.29
N ASN A 143 -7.60 6.05 3.12
CA ASN A 143 -7.93 6.90 1.97
C ASN A 143 -8.53 6.09 0.83
N SER A 144 -9.14 4.95 1.15
CA SER A 144 -9.74 4.09 0.16
C SER A 144 -10.91 4.78 -0.52
N GLY A 145 -10.93 4.72 -1.87
CA GLY A 145 -12.05 5.19 -2.68
C GLY A 145 -13.34 4.40 -2.42
N LEU A 146 -13.27 3.26 -1.74
CA LEU A 146 -14.45 2.51 -1.29
C LEU A 146 -15.12 3.14 -0.06
N ILE A 147 -14.40 3.91 0.75
CA ILE A 147 -14.94 4.54 1.95
C ILE A 147 -16.09 5.50 1.63
N PRO A 148 -15.97 6.47 0.69
CA PRO A 148 -17.11 7.32 0.36
C PRO A 148 -18.28 6.53 -0.22
N PHE A 149 -18.02 5.52 -1.07
CA PHE A 149 -19.08 4.67 -1.63
C PHE A 149 -19.85 3.89 -0.54
N LEU A 150 -19.15 3.30 0.43
CA LEU A 150 -19.79 2.61 1.56
C LEU A 150 -20.43 3.59 2.54
N GLY A 151 -19.86 4.79 2.69
CA GLY A 151 -20.40 5.88 3.48
C GLY A 151 -21.77 6.31 2.99
N ASP A 152 -21.93 6.52 1.68
CA ASP A 152 -23.21 6.89 1.04
C ASP A 152 -24.32 5.87 1.26
N PHE A 153 -23.96 4.60 1.44
CA PHE A 153 -24.94 3.55 1.70
C PHE A 153 -25.40 3.51 3.16
N LEU A 154 -24.53 3.91 4.10
CA LEU A 154 -24.74 3.73 5.54
C LEU A 154 -25.10 5.02 6.29
N TYR A 155 -24.65 6.17 5.79
CA TYR A 155 -24.78 7.48 6.41
C TYR A 155 -25.55 8.44 5.51
N GLU A 156 -26.07 9.50 6.12
CA GLU A 156 -26.71 10.61 5.40
C GLU A 156 -25.64 11.52 4.79
N GLU A 157 -25.95 12.19 3.67
CA GLU A 157 -24.97 12.99 2.91
C GLU A 157 -24.46 14.23 3.66
N GLU A 158 -25.09 14.61 4.76
CA GLU A 158 -24.77 15.82 5.54
C GLU A 158 -23.56 15.64 6.48
N GLU A 159 -23.05 14.41 6.64
CA GLU A 159 -21.89 14.14 7.50
C GLU A 159 -20.61 14.77 6.94
N GLN A 160 -20.00 15.69 7.69
CA GLN A 160 -18.86 16.49 7.23
C GLN A 160 -17.69 15.63 6.74
N TRP A 161 -17.38 14.53 7.43
CA TRP A 161 -16.29 13.65 7.03
C TRP A 161 -16.54 12.98 5.67
N LEU A 162 -17.79 12.69 5.32
CA LEU A 162 -18.17 12.08 4.05
C LEU A 162 -18.09 13.10 2.91
N VAL A 163 -18.55 14.33 3.17
CA VAL A 163 -18.42 15.46 2.23
C VAL A 163 -16.95 15.73 1.90
N ASP A 164 -16.08 15.79 2.92
CA ASP A 164 -14.64 15.96 2.72
C ASP A 164 -14.04 14.84 1.86
N ARG A 165 -14.41 13.59 2.14
CA ARG A 165 -13.93 12.41 1.39
C ARG A 165 -14.40 12.42 -0.06
N LYS A 166 -15.64 12.84 -0.32
CA LYS A 166 -16.16 13.03 -1.68
C LYS A 166 -15.42 14.14 -2.44
N ALA A 167 -14.94 15.16 -1.73
CA ALA A 167 -14.10 16.23 -2.28
C ALA A 167 -12.63 15.80 -2.46
N GLY A 168 -12.25 14.55 -2.12
CA GLY A 168 -10.88 14.06 -2.19
C GLY A 168 -9.99 14.50 -1.03
N LEU A 169 -10.56 15.14 0.00
CA LEU A 169 -9.85 15.58 1.19
C LEU A 169 -9.76 14.45 2.22
N TYR A 170 -8.72 14.50 3.07
CA TYR A 170 -8.63 13.61 4.21
C TYR A 170 -9.52 14.11 5.34
N SER A 171 -10.42 13.24 5.79
CA SER A 171 -11.21 13.46 6.99
C SER A 171 -11.26 12.19 7.84
N PRO A 172 -11.07 12.28 9.16
CA PRO A 172 -11.07 11.11 10.03
C PRO A 172 -12.45 10.44 10.00
N VAL A 173 -12.46 9.17 9.64
CA VAL A 173 -13.68 8.38 9.54
C VAL A 173 -14.10 7.92 10.95
N PRO A 174 -15.40 7.91 11.28
CA PRO A 174 -15.88 7.40 12.56
C PRO A 174 -15.34 6.00 12.87
N ALA A 175 -14.93 5.77 14.12
CA ALA A 175 -14.31 4.51 14.52
C ALA A 175 -15.20 3.28 14.26
N GLU A 176 -16.51 3.45 14.41
CA GLU A 176 -17.52 2.41 14.14
C GLU A 176 -17.53 1.98 12.67
N PHE A 177 -17.52 2.95 11.76
CA PHE A 177 -17.44 2.65 10.32
C PHE A 177 -16.08 2.04 9.95
N LEU A 178 -14.99 2.54 10.53
CA LEU A 178 -13.67 1.97 10.28
C LEU A 178 -13.60 0.51 10.74
N ALA A 179 -14.18 0.18 11.90
CA ALA A 179 -14.28 -1.19 12.37
C ALA A 179 -15.10 -2.06 11.41
N ALA A 180 -16.26 -1.57 10.95
CA ALA A 180 -17.08 -2.27 9.95
C ALA A 180 -16.34 -2.49 8.62
N TYR A 181 -15.57 -1.50 8.16
CA TYR A 181 -14.74 -1.60 6.96
C TYR A 181 -13.62 -2.64 7.13
N VAL A 182 -12.93 -2.65 8.26
CA VAL A 182 -11.91 -3.67 8.56
C VAL A 182 -12.53 -5.06 8.62
N CYS A 183 -13.70 -5.23 9.22
CA CYS A 183 -14.43 -6.50 9.23
C CYS A 183 -14.82 -6.95 7.81
N LEU A 184 -15.31 -6.03 6.97
CA LEU A 184 -15.65 -6.31 5.57
C LEU A 184 -14.42 -6.80 4.80
N VAL A 185 -13.31 -6.09 4.92
CA VAL A 185 -12.06 -6.45 4.22
C VAL A 185 -11.48 -7.76 4.75
N ALA A 186 -11.60 -8.04 6.06
CA ALA A 186 -11.22 -9.33 6.64
C ALA A 186 -12.10 -10.48 6.08
N ALA A 187 -13.41 -10.27 5.96
CA ALA A 187 -14.32 -11.25 5.35
C ALA A 187 -13.98 -11.51 3.88
N LEU A 188 -13.65 -10.46 3.11
CA LEU A 188 -13.14 -10.60 1.75
C LEU A 188 -11.79 -11.33 1.70
N GLY A 189 -10.94 -11.14 2.72
CA GLY A 189 -9.70 -11.90 2.90
C GLY A 189 -9.94 -13.41 2.97
N VAL A 190 -10.99 -13.84 3.70
CA VAL A 190 -11.41 -15.25 3.73
C VAL A 190 -11.82 -15.76 2.35
N VAL A 191 -12.59 -14.96 1.60
CA VAL A 191 -13.01 -15.32 0.24
C VAL A 191 -11.79 -15.46 -0.68
N ILE A 192 -10.86 -14.51 -0.64
CA ILE A 192 -9.63 -14.53 -1.44
C ILE A 192 -8.80 -15.76 -1.08
N GLU A 193 -8.63 -16.05 0.21
CA GLU A 193 -7.87 -17.22 0.65
C GLU A 193 -8.49 -18.52 0.11
N ARG A 194 -9.81 -18.70 0.21
CA ARG A 194 -10.49 -19.90 -0.29
C ARG A 194 -10.37 -20.04 -1.82
N LEU A 195 -10.41 -18.92 -2.55
CA LEU A 195 -10.19 -18.92 -4.00
C LEU A 195 -8.74 -19.29 -4.35
N VAL A 196 -7.75 -18.74 -3.64
CA VAL A 196 -6.33 -19.05 -3.87
C VAL A 196 -6.01 -20.50 -3.51
N LEU A 197 -6.57 -20.99 -2.39
CA LEU A 197 -6.39 -22.38 -1.96
C LEU A 197 -6.98 -23.35 -2.99
N PHE A 198 -8.16 -23.05 -3.53
CA PHE A 198 -8.85 -23.91 -4.50
C PHE A 198 -8.23 -23.85 -5.90
N TYR A 199 -7.98 -22.65 -6.43
CA TYR A 199 -7.53 -22.46 -7.82
C TYR A 199 -6.01 -22.33 -7.97
N GLY A 200 -5.33 -21.76 -6.97
CA GLY A 200 -3.92 -21.38 -7.07
C GLY A 200 -2.94 -22.40 -6.49
N THR A 201 -3.31 -23.08 -5.39
CA THR A 201 -2.36 -23.94 -4.66
C THR A 201 -2.77 -25.40 -4.58
N ALA A 202 -3.84 -25.80 -5.27
CA ALA A 202 -4.38 -27.17 -5.26
C ALA A 202 -4.59 -27.74 -3.84
N GLY A 203 -4.98 -26.88 -2.89
CA GLY A 203 -5.17 -27.23 -1.49
C GLY A 203 -3.92 -27.19 -0.61
N ASP A 204 -2.77 -26.72 -1.11
CA ASP A 204 -1.58 -26.52 -0.27
C ASP A 204 -1.74 -25.24 0.57
N THR A 205 -1.97 -25.43 1.87
CA THR A 205 -2.14 -24.35 2.85
C THR A 205 -0.84 -23.63 3.17
N ASN A 206 0.33 -24.28 3.07
CA ASN A 206 1.61 -23.62 3.33
C ASN A 206 1.95 -22.64 2.20
N LEU A 207 1.73 -23.05 0.95
CA LEU A 207 1.91 -22.18 -0.20
C LEU A 207 0.92 -21.01 -0.17
N CYS A 208 -0.35 -21.27 0.18
CA CYS A 208 -1.36 -20.21 0.31
C CYS A 208 -0.95 -19.17 1.37
N LEU A 209 -0.49 -19.63 2.54
CA LEU A 209 0.02 -18.76 3.60
C LEU A 209 1.21 -17.92 3.13
N GLN A 210 2.19 -18.52 2.44
CA GLN A 210 3.35 -17.79 1.90
C GLN A 210 2.92 -16.69 0.91
N LEU A 211 1.99 -17.00 0.01
CA LEU A 211 1.42 -16.03 -0.93
C LEU A 211 0.69 -14.89 -0.22
N SER A 212 -0.05 -15.19 0.86
CA SER A 212 -0.75 -14.16 1.64
C SER A 212 0.20 -13.19 2.34
N VAL A 213 1.32 -13.69 2.89
CA VAL A 213 2.36 -12.85 3.52
C VAL A 213 3.02 -11.94 2.47
N VAL A 214 3.36 -12.51 1.32
CA VAL A 214 3.91 -11.78 0.18
C VAL A 214 2.95 -10.68 -0.29
N ALA A 215 1.65 -10.99 -0.41
CA ALA A 215 0.63 -10.02 -0.80
C ALA A 215 0.51 -8.88 0.22
N LEU A 216 0.56 -9.20 1.52
CA LEU A 216 0.50 -8.20 2.59
C LEU A 216 1.69 -7.23 2.52
N ILE A 217 2.90 -7.75 2.34
CA ILE A 217 4.12 -6.94 2.21
C ILE A 217 4.01 -6.01 1.00
N ASN A 218 3.59 -6.55 -0.15
CA ASN A 218 3.42 -5.75 -1.38
C ASN A 218 2.33 -4.68 -1.21
N GLY A 219 1.21 -5.01 -0.55
CA GLY A 219 0.17 -4.04 -0.18
C GLY A 219 0.73 -2.93 0.70
N GLY A 220 1.53 -3.28 1.71
CA GLY A 220 2.21 -2.31 2.58
C GLY A 220 3.15 -1.37 1.81
N PHE A 221 3.95 -1.90 0.87
CA PHE A 221 4.81 -1.06 0.02
C PHE A 221 4.01 -0.13 -0.90
N LEU A 222 2.91 -0.61 -1.49
CA LEU A 222 2.01 0.22 -2.28
C LEU A 222 1.48 1.39 -1.43
N GLU A 223 1.03 1.11 -0.21
CA GLU A 223 0.52 2.15 0.69
C GLU A 223 1.61 3.17 1.07
N LEU A 224 2.86 2.73 1.30
CA LEU A 224 3.98 3.63 1.51
C LEU A 224 4.27 4.50 0.27
N SER A 225 4.20 3.92 -0.94
CA SER A 225 4.39 4.70 -2.17
C SER A 225 3.30 5.75 -2.38
N ARG A 226 2.05 5.47 -1.95
CA ARG A 226 0.97 6.46 -1.98
C ARG A 226 1.25 7.65 -1.07
N ILE A 227 1.82 7.39 0.12
CA ILE A 227 2.26 8.45 1.04
C ILE A 227 3.33 9.31 0.37
N ASP A 228 4.34 8.68 -0.24
CA ASP A 228 5.46 9.38 -0.87
C ASP A 228 5.03 10.19 -2.11
N SER A 229 4.08 9.66 -2.88
CA SER A 229 3.52 10.35 -4.05
C SER A 229 2.62 11.55 -3.71
N GLY A 230 2.27 11.73 -2.43
CA GLY A 230 1.30 12.75 -2.01
C GLY A 230 -0.15 12.42 -2.36
N GLU A 231 -0.46 11.18 -2.78
CA GLU A 231 -1.84 10.73 -3.02
C GLU A 231 -2.65 10.71 -1.71
N LYS A 232 -1.99 10.67 -0.55
CA LYS A 232 -2.71 10.83 0.71
C LYS A 232 -3.29 12.23 0.80
N GLY A 233 -4.62 12.28 0.76
CA GLY A 233 -5.41 13.49 0.89
C GLY A 233 -4.90 14.38 2.01
N VAL A 234 -4.83 15.66 1.69
CA VAL A 234 -4.56 16.76 2.60
C VAL A 234 -5.84 17.01 3.40
N THR A 235 -5.73 17.37 4.68
CA THR A 235 -6.92 17.78 5.45
C THR A 235 -7.51 19.06 4.86
N ARG A 236 -8.79 19.35 5.14
CA ARG A 236 -9.42 20.60 4.69
C ARG A 236 -8.61 21.82 5.14
N ASP A 237 -8.25 21.88 6.42
CA ASP A 237 -7.52 22.99 7.01
C ASP A 237 -6.14 23.18 6.33
N GLU A 238 -5.43 22.09 6.07
CA GLU A 238 -4.15 22.14 5.34
C GLU A 238 -4.34 22.55 3.87
N ALA A 239 -5.42 22.14 3.20
CA ALA A 239 -5.70 22.54 1.82
C ALA A 239 -6.05 24.03 1.72
N GLU A 240 -6.83 24.55 2.66
CA GLU A 240 -7.14 25.97 2.79
C GLU A 240 -5.87 26.79 3.10
N LEU A 241 -5.02 26.31 4.01
CA LEU A 241 -3.70 26.89 4.30
C LEU A 241 -2.79 26.92 3.08
N ASN A 242 -2.70 25.82 2.33
CA ASN A 242 -1.91 25.75 1.11
C ASN A 242 -2.41 26.75 0.06
N THR A 243 -3.74 26.87 -0.09
CA THR A 243 -4.35 27.86 -0.99
C THR A 243 -4.00 29.29 -0.58
N LEU A 244 -4.05 29.58 0.73
CA LEU A 244 -3.65 30.87 1.27
C LEU A 244 -2.17 31.14 0.96
N TRP A 245 -1.27 30.20 1.25
CA TRP A 245 0.15 30.35 1.00
C TRP A 245 0.47 30.52 -0.49
N GLU A 246 -0.23 29.81 -1.38
CA GLU A 246 -0.11 30.01 -2.83
C GLU A 246 -0.47 31.45 -3.22
N SER A 247 -1.60 31.97 -2.72
CA SER A 247 -2.05 33.33 -3.02
C SER A 247 -1.07 34.40 -2.51
N GLU A 248 -0.52 34.21 -1.31
CA GLU A 248 0.47 35.12 -0.72
C GLU A 248 1.82 35.03 -1.44
N PHE A 249 2.23 33.82 -1.83
CA PHE A 249 3.44 33.64 -2.64
C PHE A 249 3.32 34.29 -4.01
N GLU A 250 2.14 34.23 -4.63
CA GLU A 250 1.86 34.90 -5.90
C GLU A 250 1.99 36.43 -5.77
N GLU A 251 1.39 37.03 -4.74
CA GLU A 251 1.52 38.46 -4.45
C GLU A 251 2.99 38.86 -4.20
N PHE A 252 3.73 38.07 -3.43
CA PHE A 252 5.16 38.27 -3.23
C PHE A 252 5.93 38.21 -4.55
N ALA A 253 5.66 37.20 -5.37
CA ALA A 253 6.35 36.96 -6.61
C ALA A 253 6.12 38.10 -7.62
N GLU A 254 4.90 38.62 -7.73
CA GLU A 254 4.58 39.77 -8.57
C GLU A 254 5.39 41.01 -8.21
N LYS A 255 5.63 41.23 -6.91
CA LYS A 255 6.30 42.44 -6.41
C LYS A 255 7.82 42.32 -6.37
N LYS A 256 8.35 41.11 -6.12
CA LYS A 256 9.77 40.89 -5.80
C LYS A 256 10.52 40.09 -6.84
N ILE A 257 9.84 39.35 -7.71
CA ILE A 257 10.48 38.45 -8.66
C ILE A 257 10.30 38.98 -10.08
N VAL A 258 11.41 39.23 -10.77
CA VAL A 258 11.43 39.68 -12.17
C VAL A 258 12.02 38.61 -13.06
N ARG A 259 11.38 38.39 -14.21
CA ARG A 259 11.92 37.51 -15.25
C ARG A 259 13.01 38.25 -16.02
N LYS A 260 14.20 37.66 -16.09
CA LYS A 260 15.34 38.21 -16.80
C LYS A 260 16.16 37.08 -17.41
N ASP A 261 16.30 37.12 -18.74
CA ASP A 261 16.96 36.05 -19.50
C ASP A 261 18.40 35.78 -19.03
N SER A 262 19.10 36.82 -18.57
CA SER A 262 20.49 36.76 -18.12
C SER A 262 20.66 36.67 -16.60
N GLY A 263 19.67 36.11 -15.89
CA GLY A 263 19.64 36.10 -14.42
C GLY A 263 19.47 34.72 -13.79
N SER A 264 19.93 34.57 -12.55
CA SER A 264 19.65 33.40 -11.73
C SER A 264 19.46 33.79 -10.27
N CYS A 265 18.50 33.16 -9.60
CA CYS A 265 18.28 33.31 -8.16
C CYS A 265 18.46 31.96 -7.46
N HIS A 266 19.07 31.98 -6.27
CA HIS A 266 19.14 30.80 -5.42
C HIS A 266 17.82 30.65 -4.64
N ARG A 267 17.34 29.41 -4.45
CA ARG A 267 16.10 29.13 -3.68
C ARG A 267 16.11 29.75 -2.29
N ASN A 268 17.20 29.59 -1.53
CA ASN A 268 17.36 30.18 -0.20
C ASN A 268 17.22 31.72 -0.18
N ASP A 269 17.58 32.41 -1.26
CA ASP A 269 17.44 33.87 -1.32
C ASP A 269 15.97 34.26 -1.48
N VAL A 270 15.20 33.47 -2.24
CA VAL A 270 13.76 33.63 -2.37
C VAL A 270 13.07 33.39 -1.02
N VAL A 271 13.46 32.33 -0.29
CA VAL A 271 12.93 32.04 1.05
C VAL A 271 13.19 33.21 2.01
N LYS A 272 14.43 33.72 2.05
CA LYS A 272 14.79 34.88 2.89
C LYS A 272 14.02 36.14 2.50
N ALA A 273 13.87 36.39 1.21
CA ALA A 273 13.13 37.53 0.70
C ALA A 273 11.63 37.43 1.05
N TYR A 274 11.04 36.23 0.92
CA TYR A 274 9.65 35.96 1.29
C TYR A 274 9.39 36.23 2.78
N ARG A 275 10.26 35.72 3.67
CA ARG A 275 10.16 35.97 5.12
C ARG A 275 10.37 37.43 5.51
N ARG A 276 11.15 38.19 4.73
CA ARG A 276 11.29 39.64 4.92
C ARG A 276 10.04 40.40 4.47
N PHE A 277 9.43 39.95 3.37
CA PHE A 277 8.23 40.55 2.78
C PHE A 277 7.00 40.37 3.70
N TYR A 278 6.71 39.15 4.14
CA TYR A 278 5.66 38.89 5.11
C TYR A 278 6.20 38.86 6.53
N ALA A 279 6.08 39.97 7.25
CA ALA A 279 6.57 40.11 8.63
C ALA A 279 6.03 39.03 9.59
N LYS A 280 4.82 38.52 9.33
CA LYS A 280 4.18 37.42 10.08
C LYS A 280 4.89 36.06 9.95
N TYR A 281 5.79 35.88 8.99
CA TYR A 281 6.54 34.63 8.78
C TYR A 281 8.04 34.79 9.03
N ARG A 282 8.46 35.84 9.75
CA ARG A 282 9.90 36.07 10.00
C ARG A 282 10.57 34.97 10.82
N THR A 283 9.84 34.37 11.75
CA THR A 283 10.34 33.24 12.55
C THR A 283 9.84 31.93 11.94
N ASN A 284 10.69 30.90 11.94
CA ASN A 284 10.34 29.58 11.42
C ASN A 284 9.39 28.81 12.36
N GLU A 285 9.02 29.40 13.50
CA GLU A 285 8.22 28.77 14.57
C GLU A 285 6.80 29.35 14.65
N VAL A 286 6.34 30.09 13.64
CA VAL A 286 4.96 30.58 13.61
C VAL A 286 4.02 29.41 13.35
N GLU A 287 3.15 29.15 14.32
CA GLU A 287 2.10 28.14 14.20
C GLU A 287 1.22 28.44 12.98
N GLY A 288 1.10 27.48 12.06
CA GLY A 288 0.37 27.65 10.80
C GLY A 288 1.09 28.46 9.72
N GLY A 289 2.38 28.80 9.88
CA GLY A 289 3.20 29.42 8.83
C GLY A 289 3.90 28.38 7.92
N PRO A 290 4.24 28.75 6.67
CA PRO A 290 4.97 27.85 5.77
C PRO A 290 6.41 27.64 6.25
N SER A 291 6.88 26.40 6.18
CA SER A 291 8.29 26.07 6.42
C SER A 291 9.17 26.54 5.26
N ASP A 292 10.49 26.56 5.45
CA ASP A 292 11.42 26.93 4.37
C ASP A 292 11.25 26.01 3.16
N ILE A 293 10.99 24.72 3.39
CA ILE A 293 10.74 23.73 2.35
C ILE A 293 9.44 24.05 1.60
N ASP A 294 8.38 24.46 2.31
CA ASP A 294 7.10 24.79 1.69
C ASP A 294 7.25 26.03 0.78
N ILE A 295 7.98 27.05 1.25
CA ILE A 295 8.26 28.25 0.44
C ILE A 295 9.08 27.89 -0.81
N GLU A 296 10.04 26.98 -0.70
CA GLU A 296 10.78 26.47 -1.86
C GLU A 296 9.87 25.73 -2.84
N GLN A 297 8.95 24.91 -2.35
CA GLN A 297 7.99 24.20 -3.19
C GLN A 297 7.04 25.16 -3.89
N LEU A 298 6.51 26.16 -3.18
CA LEU A 298 5.69 27.23 -3.74
C LEU A 298 6.47 27.97 -4.84
N PHE A 299 7.74 28.29 -4.61
CA PHE A 299 8.59 28.91 -5.63
C PHE A 299 8.79 28.01 -6.86
N VAL A 300 9.04 26.72 -6.68
CA VAL A 300 9.22 25.78 -7.80
C VAL A 300 7.92 25.63 -8.60
N GLN A 301 6.77 25.52 -7.91
CA GLN A 301 5.46 25.43 -8.55
C GLN A 301 5.12 26.71 -9.32
N TRP A 302 5.31 27.87 -8.69
CA TRP A 302 5.15 29.17 -9.34
C TRP A 302 6.08 29.32 -10.55
N ASN A 303 7.36 28.92 -10.44
CA ASN A 303 8.31 29.03 -11.55
C ASN A 303 7.94 28.14 -12.73
N LYS A 304 7.34 26.96 -12.46
CA LYS A 304 6.83 26.05 -13.48
C LYS A 304 5.59 26.61 -14.20
N ARG A 305 4.68 27.26 -13.46
CA ARG A 305 3.42 27.81 -14.01
C ARG A 305 3.64 29.14 -14.73
N VAL A 306 4.31 30.06 -14.05
CA VAL A 306 4.37 31.48 -14.41
C VAL A 306 5.79 31.88 -14.76
N GLY A 307 6.81 31.46 -14.00
CA GLY A 307 8.20 31.93 -14.14
C GLY A 307 8.94 31.54 -15.44
N SER A 308 10.15 30.97 -15.30
CA SER A 308 10.99 30.59 -16.45
C SER A 308 10.67 29.19 -17.00
N GLY A 309 9.95 28.36 -16.23
CA GLY A 309 9.74 26.95 -16.54
C GLY A 309 10.97 26.05 -16.39
N VAL A 310 12.15 26.62 -16.12
CA VAL A 310 13.40 25.86 -15.96
C VAL A 310 13.51 25.33 -14.54
N LEU A 311 13.73 24.02 -14.40
CA LEU A 311 13.97 23.39 -13.10
C LEU A 311 15.26 23.93 -12.45
N ALA A 312 15.29 23.97 -11.11
CA ALA A 312 16.49 24.40 -10.42
C ALA A 312 17.65 23.42 -10.67
N SER A 313 18.86 23.95 -10.68
CA SER A 313 20.09 23.15 -10.70
C SER A 313 20.25 22.34 -9.41
N GLN A 314 21.16 21.36 -9.43
CA GLN A 314 21.52 20.60 -8.23
C GLN A 314 22.06 21.51 -7.10
N ALA A 315 22.60 22.68 -7.44
CA ALA A 315 23.07 23.67 -6.50
C ALA A 315 21.98 24.65 -6.03
N GLY A 316 20.70 24.41 -6.36
CA GLY A 316 19.57 25.23 -5.89
C GLY A 316 19.33 26.54 -6.66
N PHE A 317 19.98 26.75 -7.81
CA PHE A 317 19.80 27.95 -8.63
C PHE A 317 18.73 27.76 -9.70
N VAL A 318 17.84 28.73 -9.86
CA VAL A 318 16.84 28.80 -10.94
C VAL A 318 17.25 29.90 -11.92
N LYS A 319 17.38 29.56 -13.20
CA LYS A 319 17.73 30.50 -14.28
C LYS A 319 16.48 31.22 -14.81
N GLY A 320 16.67 32.42 -15.36
CA GLY A 320 15.61 33.23 -15.97
C GLY A 320 14.83 34.10 -14.99
N VAL A 321 15.22 34.09 -13.72
CA VAL A 321 14.49 34.73 -12.61
C VAL A 321 15.49 35.44 -11.69
N VAL A 322 15.15 36.65 -11.27
CA VAL A 322 15.98 37.49 -10.39
C VAL A 322 15.10 38.13 -9.33
N LEU A 323 15.61 38.22 -8.11
CA LEU A 323 14.98 38.99 -7.03
C LEU A 323 15.33 40.46 -7.18
N ILE A 324 14.33 41.34 -7.08
CA ILE A 324 14.57 42.77 -6.95
C ILE A 324 15.09 43.01 -5.53
N GLU A 325 16.36 43.39 -5.42
CA GLU A 325 16.88 43.94 -4.17
C GLU A 325 16.28 45.34 -3.99
N GLU A 326 15.45 45.52 -2.96
CA GLU A 326 15.12 46.87 -2.52
C GLU A 326 16.41 47.52 -2.00
N PRO A 327 16.68 48.78 -2.40
CA PRO A 327 17.80 49.52 -1.82
C PRO A 327 17.59 49.55 -0.30
N GLN A 328 18.59 49.09 0.45
CA GLN A 328 18.55 49.15 1.90
C GLN A 328 18.47 50.63 2.30
N LEU A 329 17.27 51.05 2.72
CA LEU A 329 17.03 52.33 3.38
C LEU A 329 17.64 52.30 4.78
#